data_AF-A7RWQ5-F1
#
_entry.id   AF-A7RWQ5-F1
#
_cell.length_a   1.000
_cell.length_b   1.000
_cell.length_c   1.000
_cell.angle_alpha   90.00
_cell.angle_beta   90.00
_cell.angle_gamma   90.00
#
_symmetry.space_group_name_H-M   'P 1'
#
loop_
_entity.id
_entity.type
_entity.pdbx_description
1 polymer ?
#
loop_
_entity_poly.entity_id
_entity_poly.type
_entity_poly.pdbx_seq_one_letter_code
_entity_poly.pdbx_strand_id
1 'polypeptide(L)'
;MVSRKKHLIPYLPSHPVVPPQSTIAAGAKPFGVISGAPYGSSAILPISWAYIKLMGGKGLRKATEVAILNANYMAARLKDYYAVLFVGDGYCAHEFILDAKDYKKTGVEAMDIAKRLQDYGFHAPTVSRPVSTALVIEPTESESKAELDRLCDALICK
;
A
#
# COMPACT_ATOMS: atom_id res chain seq x y z
N MET A 1 6.89 5.61 15.27
CA MET A 1 8.32 5.33 15.47
C MET A 1 8.93 4.98 14.11
N VAL A 2 10.12 5.46 13.79
CA VAL A 2 10.77 5.21 12.49
C VAL A 2 12.03 4.38 12.70
N SER A 3 12.16 3.27 11.97
CA SER A 3 13.36 2.44 11.94
C SER A 3 14.49 3.16 11.20
N ARG A 4 15.74 3.00 11.66
CA ARG A 4 16.91 3.70 11.09
C ARG A 4 18.20 2.92 11.29
N LYS A 5 19.22 3.26 10.51
CA LYS A 5 20.58 2.71 10.68
C LYS A 5 21.24 3.28 11.95
N LYS A 6 22.22 2.54 12.50
CA LYS A 6 22.86 2.83 13.79
C LYS A 6 23.40 4.26 13.92
N HIS A 7 24.03 4.80 12.88
CA HIS A 7 24.61 6.16 12.92
C HIS A 7 23.55 7.27 13.07
N LEU A 8 22.29 6.99 12.73
CA LEU A 8 21.20 7.93 12.92
C LEU A 8 20.60 7.83 14.33
N ILE A 9 21.04 6.87 15.16
CA ILE A 9 20.47 6.63 16.49
C ILE A 9 20.47 7.86 17.41
N PRO A 10 21.56 8.64 17.47
CA PRO A 10 21.62 9.86 18.27
C PRO A 10 20.51 10.87 17.99
N TYR A 11 19.96 10.88 16.77
CA TYR A 11 19.03 11.89 16.28
C TYR A 11 17.56 11.40 16.28
N LEU A 12 17.09 10.61 17.25
CA LEU A 12 15.63 10.33 17.33
C LEU A 12 14.94 11.55 17.95
N PRO A 13 13.66 11.79 17.67
CA PRO A 13 12.89 12.76 18.43
C PRO A 13 12.78 12.29 19.90
N SER A 14 12.83 13.26 20.80
CA SER A 14 12.65 13.08 22.24
C SER A 14 11.26 13.59 22.66
N HIS A 15 11.00 13.64 23.96
CA HIS A 15 9.79 14.23 24.53
C HIS A 15 10.11 14.90 25.88
N PRO A 16 9.56 16.09 26.18
CA PRO A 16 9.95 16.86 27.36
C PRO A 16 9.44 16.28 28.68
N VAL A 17 8.30 15.56 28.66
CA VAL A 17 7.68 15.00 29.87
C VAL A 17 8.22 13.60 30.20
N VAL A 18 8.38 12.75 29.18
CA VAL A 18 8.84 11.36 29.32
C VAL A 18 9.81 11.08 28.17
N PRO A 19 11.10 11.34 28.36
CA PRO A 19 12.07 11.17 27.28
C PRO A 19 12.30 9.68 27.01
N PRO A 20 12.19 9.21 25.75
CA PRO A 20 12.51 7.83 25.40
C PRO A 20 13.96 7.46 25.76
N GLN A 21 14.21 6.21 26.19
CA GLN A 21 15.53 5.79 26.67
C GLN A 21 16.67 6.06 25.66
N SER A 22 16.39 5.91 24.36
CA SER A 22 17.37 6.14 23.30
C SER A 22 17.80 7.60 23.14
N THR A 23 17.05 8.56 23.71
CA THR A 23 17.32 10.00 23.56
C THR A 23 17.98 10.62 24.79
N ILE A 24 18.23 9.83 25.84
CA ILE A 24 18.96 10.24 27.05
C ILE A 24 20.30 9.50 27.22
N ALA A 25 20.65 8.63 26.27
CA ALA A 25 21.94 7.92 26.25
C ALA A 25 23.11 8.87 25.95
N ALA A 26 24.32 8.49 26.37
CA ALA A 26 25.54 9.22 26.04
C ALA A 26 25.70 9.39 24.52
N GLY A 27 25.90 10.64 24.08
CA GLY A 27 26.00 10.99 22.66
C GLY A 27 24.65 11.21 21.95
N ALA A 28 23.52 11.13 22.65
CA ALA A 28 22.22 11.51 22.08
C ALA A 28 22.18 13.00 21.71
N LYS A 29 21.60 13.29 20.53
CA LYS A 29 21.42 14.63 19.95
C LYS A 29 20.02 14.71 19.31
N PRO A 30 18.94 14.60 20.12
CA PRO A 30 17.58 14.57 19.58
C PRO A 30 17.25 15.86 18.83
N PHE A 31 16.62 15.76 17.66
CA PHE A 31 16.30 16.93 16.83
C PHE A 31 15.04 17.69 17.28
N GLY A 32 14.33 17.19 18.30
CA GLY A 32 13.14 17.82 18.85
C GLY A 32 12.03 16.84 19.16
N VAL A 33 10.79 17.35 19.11
CA VAL A 33 9.55 16.63 19.44
C VAL A 33 8.63 16.71 18.23
N ILE A 34 8.07 15.58 17.79
CA ILE A 34 7.22 15.50 16.59
C ILE A 34 5.79 15.04 16.89
N SER A 35 5.47 14.74 18.15
CA SER A 35 4.18 14.21 18.57
C SER A 35 3.88 14.63 20.00
N GLY A 36 2.59 14.83 20.32
CA GLY A 36 2.15 15.28 21.65
C GLY A 36 2.30 14.24 22.77
N ALA A 37 2.64 12.99 22.43
CA ALA A 37 2.96 11.92 23.37
C ALA A 37 4.25 11.20 22.93
N PRO A 38 5.07 10.68 23.86
CA PRO A 38 6.41 10.13 23.57
C PRO A 38 6.42 8.95 22.60
N TYR A 39 5.33 8.18 22.58
CA TYR A 39 5.17 7.02 21.70
C TYR A 39 3.94 7.14 20.79
N GLY A 40 3.39 8.36 20.65
CA GLY A 40 2.18 8.62 19.87
C GLY A 40 0.98 7.81 20.37
N SER A 41 0.15 7.33 19.45
CA SER A 41 -1.02 6.49 19.71
C SER A 41 -0.60 5.08 20.15
N SER A 42 -0.11 4.96 21.38
CA SER A 42 0.51 3.72 21.87
C SER A 42 -0.48 2.55 21.96
N ALA A 43 -1.77 2.86 22.16
CA ALA A 43 -2.83 1.87 22.31
C ALA A 43 -3.09 1.02 21.05
N ILE A 44 -2.66 1.46 19.86
CA ILE A 44 -2.83 0.70 18.61
C ILE A 44 -1.61 -0.19 18.27
N LEU A 45 -0.48 -0.02 18.96
CA LEU A 45 0.73 -0.84 18.74
C LEU A 45 0.50 -2.36 18.94
N PRO A 46 -0.38 -2.81 19.87
CA PRO A 46 -0.69 -4.23 20.00
C PRO A 46 -1.23 -4.89 18.72
N ILE A 47 -1.85 -4.14 17.80
CA ILE A 47 -2.38 -4.68 16.53
C ILE A 47 -1.22 -5.22 15.67
N SER A 48 -0.22 -4.37 15.38
CA SER A 48 0.95 -4.79 14.60
C SER A 48 1.79 -5.84 15.33
N TRP A 49 1.93 -5.72 16.66
CA TRP A 49 2.62 -6.73 17.46
C TRP A 49 1.95 -8.09 17.35
N ALA A 50 0.62 -8.14 17.47
CA ALA A 50 -0.16 -9.37 17.38
C ALA A 50 -0.02 -10.00 15.99
N TYR A 51 -0.19 -9.21 14.92
CA TYR A 51 0.00 -9.68 13.55
C TYR A 51 1.40 -10.30 13.35
N ILE A 52 2.47 -9.61 13.75
CA ILE A 52 3.85 -10.11 13.62
C ILE A 52 4.03 -11.42 14.41
N LYS A 53 3.50 -11.49 15.64
CA LYS A 53 3.64 -12.67 16.50
C LYS A 53 2.83 -13.87 16.03
N LEU A 54 1.62 -13.65 15.54
CA LEU A 54 0.74 -14.72 15.05
C LEU A 54 1.20 -15.26 13.69
N MET A 55 1.63 -14.38 12.78
CA MET A 55 2.10 -14.78 11.45
C MET A 55 3.49 -15.46 11.53
N GLY A 56 4.38 -14.96 12.39
CA GLY A 56 5.77 -15.37 12.46
C GLY A 56 6.51 -15.17 11.14
N GLY A 57 7.78 -15.61 11.06
CA GLY A 57 8.61 -15.39 9.88
C GLY A 57 8.06 -16.06 8.61
N LYS A 58 7.49 -17.26 8.73
CA LYS A 58 6.92 -17.99 7.60
C LYS A 58 5.63 -17.34 7.08
N GLY A 59 4.72 -16.95 7.98
CA GLY A 59 3.47 -16.30 7.60
C GLY A 59 3.73 -14.94 6.97
N LEU A 60 4.62 -14.12 7.55
CA LEU A 60 4.98 -12.81 6.99
C LEU A 60 5.58 -12.93 5.58
N ARG A 61 6.46 -13.92 5.36
CA ARG A 61 6.99 -14.20 4.02
C ARG A 61 5.87 -14.60 3.06
N LYS A 62 4.99 -15.51 3.48
CA LYS A 62 3.89 -16.00 2.63
C LYS A 62 2.91 -14.88 2.28
N ALA A 63 2.60 -14.00 3.22
CA ALA A 63 1.77 -12.82 3.00
C ALA A 63 2.36 -11.96 1.87
N THR A 64 3.65 -11.61 1.95
CA THR A 64 4.31 -10.84 0.88
C THR A 64 4.31 -11.56 -0.48
N GLU A 65 4.57 -12.87 -0.50
CA GLU A 65 4.53 -13.68 -1.73
C GLU A 65 3.13 -13.67 -2.37
N VAL A 66 2.07 -13.77 -1.56
CA VAL A 66 0.68 -13.78 -2.05
C VAL A 66 0.22 -12.39 -2.48
N ALA A 67 0.61 -11.32 -1.80
CA ALA A 67 0.30 -9.95 -2.23
C ALA A 67 0.86 -9.66 -3.63
N ILE A 68 2.12 -10.05 -3.89
CA ILE A 68 2.76 -9.91 -5.21
C ILE A 68 2.06 -10.82 -6.24
N LEU A 69 1.72 -12.05 -5.86
CA LEU A 69 1.01 -12.99 -6.75
C LEU A 69 -0.36 -12.44 -7.15
N ASN A 70 -1.15 -11.93 -6.21
CA ASN A 70 -2.48 -11.39 -6.45
C ASN A 70 -2.42 -10.20 -7.40
N ALA A 71 -1.48 -9.27 -7.20
CA ALA A 71 -1.29 -8.12 -8.08
C ALA A 71 -0.94 -8.55 -9.52
N ASN A 72 0.03 -9.46 -9.67
CA ASN A 72 0.43 -9.95 -10.99
C ASN A 72 -0.65 -10.79 -11.68
N TYR A 73 -1.45 -11.55 -10.91
CA TYR A 73 -2.61 -12.26 -11.42
C TYR A 73 -3.62 -11.30 -12.06
N MET A 74 -4.01 -10.24 -11.34
CA MET A 74 -4.96 -9.26 -11.85
C MET A 74 -4.40 -8.47 -13.04
N ALA A 75 -3.13 -8.04 -12.97
CA ALA A 75 -2.46 -7.36 -14.07
C ALA A 75 -2.46 -8.24 -15.34
N ALA A 76 -2.16 -9.54 -15.20
CA ALA A 76 -2.18 -10.47 -16.32
C ALA A 76 -3.58 -10.66 -16.93
N ARG A 77 -4.65 -10.60 -16.13
CA ARG A 77 -6.04 -10.66 -16.62
C ARG A 77 -6.48 -9.38 -17.34
N LEU A 78 -5.93 -8.22 -16.93
CA LEU A 78 -6.38 -6.90 -17.39
C LEU A 78 -5.53 -6.31 -18.53
N LYS A 79 -4.35 -6.88 -18.81
CA LYS A 79 -3.37 -6.36 -19.79
C LYS A 79 -3.90 -6.18 -21.22
N ASP A 80 -4.92 -6.95 -21.62
CA ASP A 80 -5.50 -6.87 -22.97
C ASP A 80 -6.59 -5.79 -23.07
N TYR A 81 -6.99 -5.21 -21.93
CA TYR A 81 -8.03 -4.19 -21.81
C TYR A 81 -7.45 -2.83 -21.43
N TYR A 82 -6.44 -2.81 -20.57
CA TYR A 82 -5.76 -1.61 -20.07
C TYR A 82 -4.25 -1.75 -20.26
N ALA A 83 -3.58 -0.65 -20.59
CA ALA A 83 -2.11 -0.62 -20.52
C ALA A 83 -1.67 -0.67 -19.05
N VAL A 84 -0.78 -1.61 -18.72
CA VAL A 84 -0.16 -1.70 -17.39
C VAL A 84 1.14 -0.90 -17.40
N LEU A 85 1.23 0.15 -16.58
CA LEU A 85 2.41 1.04 -16.54
C LEU A 85 3.50 0.54 -15.59
N PHE A 86 4.74 0.95 -15.85
CA PHE A 86 5.93 0.75 -15.00
C PHE A 86 6.17 -0.70 -14.57
N VAL A 87 6.11 -1.62 -15.53
CA VAL A 87 6.46 -3.02 -15.31
C VAL A 87 7.97 -3.19 -15.37
N GLY A 88 8.55 -3.96 -14.43
CA GLY A 88 9.97 -4.32 -14.44
C GLY A 88 10.27 -5.40 -15.48
N ASP A 89 10.94 -6.48 -15.08
CA ASP A 89 11.23 -7.65 -15.92
C ASP A 89 9.96 -8.50 -16.21
N GLY A 90 8.88 -7.87 -16.64
CA GLY A 90 7.60 -8.50 -16.98
C GLY A 90 6.60 -8.64 -15.83
N TYR A 91 6.98 -8.26 -14.60
CA TYR A 91 6.14 -8.37 -13.41
C TYR A 91 6.07 -7.05 -12.63
N CYS A 92 4.94 -6.83 -11.94
CA CYS A 92 4.77 -5.77 -10.96
C CYS A 92 5.09 -6.27 -9.54
N ALA A 93 5.07 -5.36 -8.56
CA ALA A 93 5.23 -5.71 -7.15
C ALA A 93 3.88 -6.11 -6.53
N HIS A 94 3.51 -5.51 -5.40
CA HIS A 94 2.25 -5.75 -4.69
C HIS A 94 1.09 -4.89 -5.21
N GLU A 95 1.39 -3.95 -6.10
CA GLU A 95 0.44 -3.08 -6.77
C GLU A 95 0.82 -2.90 -8.25
N PHE A 96 -0.14 -2.46 -9.06
CA PHE A 96 0.08 -2.12 -10.46
C PHE A 96 -0.82 -0.96 -10.89
N ILE A 97 -0.45 -0.32 -11.99
CA ILE A 97 -1.14 0.85 -12.53
C ILE A 97 -1.79 0.49 -13.85
N LEU A 98 -3.11 0.68 -13.94
CA LEU A 98 -3.83 0.70 -15.20
C LEU A 98 -3.90 2.12 -15.73
N ASP A 99 -3.55 2.31 -17.00
CA ASP A 99 -3.67 3.59 -17.67
C ASP A 99 -5.00 3.70 -18.44
N ALA A 100 -5.85 4.63 -18.02
CA ALA A 100 -7.11 4.91 -18.69
C ALA A 100 -6.98 5.92 -19.85
N LYS A 101 -5.76 6.31 -20.28
CA LYS A 101 -5.58 7.37 -21.28
C LYS A 101 -6.35 7.13 -22.58
N ASP A 102 -6.48 5.87 -23.01
CA ASP A 102 -7.08 5.56 -24.30
C ASP A 102 -8.61 5.77 -24.29
N TYR A 103 -9.23 5.71 -23.12
CA TYR A 103 -10.66 5.99 -22.93
C TYR A 103 -10.99 7.49 -22.96
N LYS A 104 -9.99 8.37 -22.79
CA LYS A 104 -10.21 9.82 -22.95
C LYS A 104 -10.70 10.19 -24.36
N LYS A 105 -10.35 9.39 -25.37
CA LYS A 105 -10.79 9.58 -26.76
C LYS A 105 -12.31 9.44 -26.90
N THR A 106 -12.95 8.69 -26.00
CA THR A 106 -14.40 8.53 -25.93
C THR A 106 -15.04 9.40 -24.85
N GLY A 107 -14.30 10.35 -24.29
CA GLY A 107 -14.76 11.25 -23.22
C GLY A 107 -14.81 10.61 -21.82
N VAL A 108 -14.25 9.41 -21.64
CA VAL A 108 -14.23 8.71 -20.35
C VAL A 108 -12.90 8.96 -19.65
N GLU A 109 -12.98 9.46 -18.41
CA GLU A 109 -11.83 9.68 -17.55
C GLU A 109 -11.67 8.57 -16.49
N ALA A 110 -10.50 8.51 -15.85
CA ALA A 110 -10.25 7.56 -14.76
C ALA A 110 -11.26 7.72 -13.61
N MET A 111 -11.74 8.94 -13.36
CA MET A 111 -12.76 9.20 -12.35
C MET A 111 -14.11 8.58 -12.72
N ASP A 112 -14.49 8.56 -14.00
CA ASP A 112 -15.75 7.94 -14.43
C ASP A 112 -15.73 6.43 -14.19
N ILE A 113 -14.60 5.77 -14.49
CA ILE A 113 -14.39 4.35 -14.19
C ILE A 113 -14.48 4.11 -12.68
N ALA A 114 -13.83 4.97 -11.88
CA ALA A 114 -13.86 4.89 -10.43
C ALA A 114 -15.28 5.02 -9.84
N LYS A 115 -16.09 5.94 -10.38
CA LYS A 115 -17.50 6.07 -9.97
C LYS A 115 -18.33 4.89 -10.44
N ARG A 116 -18.11 4.41 -11.66
CA ARG A 116 -18.86 3.27 -12.20
C ARG A 116 -18.60 1.98 -11.42
N LEU A 117 -17.40 1.77 -10.89
CA LEU A 117 -17.10 0.62 -10.02
C LEU A 117 -18.00 0.55 -8.76
N GLN A 118 -18.53 1.68 -8.29
CA GLN A 118 -19.46 1.71 -7.16
C GLN A 118 -20.76 0.96 -7.47
N ASP A 119 -21.23 1.05 -8.72
CA ASP A 119 -22.42 0.33 -9.18
C ASP A 119 -22.19 -1.20 -9.24
N TYR A 120 -20.93 -1.63 -9.36
CA TYR A 120 -20.50 -3.03 -9.26
C TYR A 120 -20.20 -3.46 -7.81
N GLY A 121 -20.41 -2.59 -6.84
CA GLY A 121 -20.19 -2.87 -5.42
C GLY A 121 -18.73 -2.71 -4.96
N PHE A 122 -17.88 -2.03 -5.74
CA PHE A 122 -16.48 -1.82 -5.39
C PHE A 122 -16.19 -0.38 -4.96
N HIS A 123 -15.42 -0.23 -3.90
CA HIS A 123 -14.71 1.03 -3.66
C HIS A 123 -13.65 1.19 -4.76
N ALA A 124 -13.49 2.41 -5.26
CA ALA A 124 -12.51 2.68 -6.30
C ALA A 124 -11.07 2.42 -5.80
N PRO A 125 -10.15 1.99 -6.68
CA PRO A 125 -8.72 2.01 -6.38
C PRO A 125 -8.20 3.44 -6.15
N THR A 126 -6.89 3.60 -5.93
CA THR A 126 -6.29 4.94 -5.94
C THR A 126 -6.35 5.52 -7.36
N VAL A 127 -6.94 6.73 -7.50
CA VAL A 127 -7.21 7.36 -8.80
C VAL A 127 -6.30 8.56 -9.02
N SER A 128 -5.85 8.75 -10.26
CA SER A 128 -5.11 9.94 -10.72
C SER A 128 -3.80 10.23 -10.00
N ARG A 129 -3.18 9.20 -9.40
CA ARG A 129 -1.83 9.24 -8.84
C ARG A 129 -1.09 7.95 -9.15
N PRO A 130 0.24 7.97 -9.35
CA PRO A 130 1.08 9.15 -9.60
C PRO A 130 0.84 9.78 -10.99
N VAL A 131 0.08 9.14 -11.88
CA VAL A 131 -0.30 9.65 -13.22
C VAL A 131 -1.77 10.05 -13.22
N SER A 132 -2.15 11.13 -13.90
CA SER A 132 -3.52 11.66 -13.87
C SER A 132 -4.59 10.72 -14.45
N THR A 133 -4.20 9.80 -15.34
CA THR A 133 -5.07 8.79 -15.96
C THR A 133 -5.03 7.43 -15.25
N ALA A 134 -4.32 7.33 -14.13
CA ALA A 134 -4.08 6.06 -13.44
C ALA A 134 -5.26 5.58 -12.61
N LEU A 135 -5.43 4.26 -12.60
CA LEU A 135 -6.05 3.49 -11.52
C LEU A 135 -4.97 2.58 -10.92
N VAL A 136 -4.60 2.80 -9.65
CA VAL A 136 -3.58 2.00 -8.94
C VAL A 136 -4.26 0.96 -8.07
N ILE A 137 -4.05 -0.31 -8.42
CA ILE A 137 -4.70 -1.46 -7.80
C ILE A 137 -3.69 -2.20 -6.93
N GLU A 138 -4.02 -2.34 -5.64
CA GLU A 138 -3.29 -3.12 -4.64
C GLU A 138 -4.27 -4.10 -3.97
N PRO A 139 -4.30 -5.39 -4.37
CA PRO A 139 -5.28 -6.34 -3.83
C PRO A 139 -4.92 -6.90 -2.45
N THR A 140 -3.68 -6.73 -2.00
CA THR A 140 -3.11 -7.36 -0.79
C THR A 140 -3.13 -8.90 -0.85
N GLU A 141 -2.59 -9.55 0.19
CA GLU A 141 -2.63 -11.00 0.34
C GLU A 141 -3.96 -11.55 0.87
N SER A 142 -4.80 -10.68 1.43
CA SER A 142 -5.96 -11.08 2.23
C SER A 142 -7.19 -11.39 1.38
N GLU A 143 -7.21 -10.91 0.13
CA GLU A 143 -8.34 -11.11 -0.77
C GLU A 143 -8.30 -12.47 -1.47
N SER A 144 -9.48 -13.09 -1.54
CA SER A 144 -9.64 -14.38 -2.21
C SER A 144 -9.57 -14.22 -3.73
N LYS A 145 -9.14 -15.24 -4.46
CA LYS A 145 -9.13 -15.25 -5.92
C LYS A 145 -10.51 -14.88 -6.52
N ALA A 146 -11.59 -15.33 -5.89
CA ALA A 146 -12.94 -15.00 -6.34
C ALA A 146 -13.23 -13.49 -6.27
N GLU A 147 -12.72 -12.80 -5.25
CA GLU A 147 -12.88 -11.35 -5.13
C GLU A 147 -12.00 -10.59 -6.14
N LEU A 148 -10.78 -11.07 -6.38
CA LEU A 148 -9.92 -10.55 -7.45
C LEU A 148 -10.60 -10.69 -8.81
N ASP A 149 -11.23 -11.84 -9.05
CA ASP A 149 -11.95 -12.14 -10.28
C ASP A 149 -13.13 -11.20 -10.48
N ARG A 150 -13.93 -10.97 -9.44
CA ARG A 150 -15.07 -10.03 -9.51
C ARG A 150 -14.62 -8.60 -9.84
N LEU A 151 -13.51 -8.11 -9.27
CA LEU A 151 -13.01 -6.78 -9.61
C LEU A 151 -12.48 -6.74 -11.05
N CYS A 152 -11.74 -7.77 -11.49
CA CYS A 152 -11.29 -7.87 -12.87
C CYS A 152 -12.48 -7.91 -13.85
N ASP A 153 -13.52 -8.69 -13.55
CA ASP A 153 -14.70 -8.82 -14.41
C ASP A 153 -15.49 -7.50 -14.47
N ALA A 154 -15.61 -6.78 -13.35
CA ALA A 154 -16.21 -5.43 -13.32
C ALA A 154 -15.44 -4.42 -14.19
N LEU A 155 -14.10 -4.47 -14.18
CA LEU A 155 -13.25 -3.62 -15.03
C LEU A 155 -13.34 -4.01 -16.51
N ILE A 156 -13.61 -5.29 -16.81
CA ILE A 156 -13.78 -5.80 -18.17
C ILE A 156 -15.23 -5.60 -18.66
N CYS A 157 -16.18 -5.32 -17.76
CA CYS A 157 -17.63 -5.35 -18.00
C CYS A 157 -18.14 -6.73 -18.49
N LYS A 158 -17.75 -7.80 -17.77
CA LYS A 158 -18.27 -9.17 -17.97
C LYS A 158 -19.37 -9.56 -16.99
#